data_AF-A0A2I2DS47-F1
#
_entry.id   AF-A0A2I2DS47-F1
#
_cell.length_a   1.000
_cell.length_b   1.000
_cell.length_c   1.000
_cell.angle_alpha   90.00
_cell.angle_beta   90.00
_cell.angle_gamma   90.00
#
_symmetry.space_group_name_H-M   'P 1'
#
loop_
_entity.id
_entity.type
_entity.pdbx_description
1 polymer ?
#
loop_
_entity_poly.entity_id
_entity_poly.type
_entity_poly.pdbx_seq_one_letter_code
_entity_poly.pdbx_strand_id
1 'polypeptide(L)'
;MGGEGAMMAANNSLKNNRSLLAKRKETKALEGSYAAIELKEFPKVTAEQLEGIRERIQIKNKQNRIRQLIVLGVFLIILVSFAIYLNH
;
A
#
# COMPACT_ATOMS: atom_id res chain seq x y z
N MET A 1 -2.50 -9.86 16.37
CA MET A 1 -1.49 -10.45 15.46
C MET A 1 -2.05 -10.72 14.05
N GLY A 2 -2.67 -9.73 13.39
CA GLY A 2 -3.20 -9.91 12.01
C GLY A 2 -2.72 -8.87 10.99
N GLY A 3 -2.31 -7.67 11.46
CA GLY A 3 -1.88 -6.58 10.58
C GLY A 3 -0.43 -6.68 10.10
N GLU A 4 0.47 -7.21 10.93
CA GLU A 4 1.91 -7.25 10.64
C GLU A 4 2.24 -8.22 9.49
N GLY A 5 1.59 -9.40 9.45
CA GLY A 5 1.74 -10.35 8.35
C GLY A 5 1.19 -9.83 7.02
N ALA A 6 0.04 -9.16 7.05
CA ALA A 6 -0.58 -8.57 5.86
C ALA A 6 0.26 -7.39 5.29
N MET A 7 0.79 -6.54 6.17
CA MET A 7 1.72 -5.47 5.76
C MET A 7 3.03 -6.02 5.21
N MET A 8 3.58 -7.07 5.83
CA MET A 8 4.82 -7.72 5.36
C MET A 8 4.62 -8.38 3.99
N ALA A 9 3.49 -9.07 3.78
CA ALA A 9 3.14 -9.66 2.50
C ALA A 9 2.97 -8.60 1.40
N ALA A 10 2.30 -7.48 1.71
CA ALA A 10 2.16 -6.36 0.79
C ALA A 10 3.52 -5.74 0.43
N ASN A 11 4.40 -5.56 1.41
CA ASN A 11 5.74 -5.01 1.18
C ASN A 11 6.60 -5.94 0.31
N ASN A 12 6.54 -7.25 0.57
CA ASN A 12 7.21 -8.26 -0.24
C ASN A 12 6.67 -8.30 -1.67
N SER A 13 5.35 -8.19 -1.84
CA SER A 13 4.71 -8.13 -3.17
C SER A 13 5.17 -6.89 -3.95
N LEU A 14 5.20 -5.71 -3.32
CA LEU A 14 5.68 -4.47 -3.94
C LEU A 14 7.17 -4.56 -4.32
N LYS A 15 8.01 -5.11 -3.45
CA LYS A 15 9.44 -5.31 -3.71
C LYS A 15 9.66 -6.28 -4.87
N ASN A 16 8.91 -7.38 -4.89
CA ASN A 16 8.98 -8.37 -5.96
C ASN A 16 8.57 -7.76 -7.31
N ASN A 17 7.44 -7.04 -7.36
CA ASN A 17 6.96 -6.37 -8.56
C ASN A 17 7.97 -5.37 -9.13
N ARG A 18 8.66 -4.59 -8.28
CA ARG A 18 9.74 -3.69 -8.70
C ARG A 18 10.92 -4.45 -9.32
N SER A 19 11.32 -5.57 -8.70
CA SER A 19 12.41 -6.40 -9.23
C SER A 19 12.07 -7.04 -10.57
N LEU A 20 10.80 -7.43 -10.79
CA LEU A 20 10.32 -7.97 -12.06
C LEU A 20 10.34 -6.92 -13.19
N LEU A 21 10.05 -5.65 -12.89
CA LEU A 21 10.19 -4.55 -13.86
C LEU A 21 11.63 -4.34 -14.32
N ALA A 22 12.61 -4.49 -13.41
CA ALA A 22 14.03 -4.43 -13.75
C ALA A 22 14.47 -5.62 -14.61
N LYS A 23 14.10 -6.84 -14.18
CA LYS A 23 14.43 -8.08 -14.93
C LYS A 23 13.84 -8.11 -16.33
N ARG A 24 12.60 -7.63 -16.52
CA ARG A 24 11.97 -7.51 -17.86
C ARG A 24 12.75 -6.60 -18.82
N LYS A 25 13.50 -5.61 -18.32
CA LYS A 25 14.38 -4.79 -19.19
C LYS A 25 15.61 -5.57 -19.65
N GLU A 26 16.13 -6.47 -18.82
CA GLU A 26 17.32 -7.29 -19.10
C GLU A 26 17.00 -8.52 -19.97
N THR A 27 15.82 -9.13 -19.80
CA THR A 27 15.43 -10.37 -20.51
C THR A 27 14.75 -10.14 -21.86
N LYS A 28 14.68 -8.89 -22.37
CA LYS A 28 14.08 -8.59 -23.68
C LYS A 28 14.65 -9.42 -24.84
N ALA A 29 15.89 -9.89 -24.72
CA ALA A 29 16.55 -10.72 -25.73
C ALA A 29 16.14 -12.22 -25.68
N LEU A 30 15.43 -12.67 -24.63
CA LEU A 30 15.10 -14.09 -24.39
C LEU A 30 13.59 -14.39 -24.40
N GLU A 31 12.72 -13.41 -24.64
CA GLU A 31 11.27 -13.64 -24.67
C GLU A 31 10.85 -14.30 -26.01
N GLY A 32 10.55 -15.61 -25.97
CA GLY A 32 9.90 -16.32 -27.07
C GLY A 32 8.40 -16.00 -27.16
N SER A 33 7.83 -16.02 -28.38
CA SER A 33 6.41 -15.91 -28.84
C SER A 33 5.48 -14.85 -28.24
N TYR A 34 5.69 -14.38 -27.01
CA TYR A 34 4.93 -13.34 -26.32
C TYR A 34 5.66 -11.97 -26.28
N ALA A 35 6.91 -11.90 -26.76
CA ALA A 35 7.68 -10.65 -26.90
C ALA A 35 7.05 -9.63 -27.85
N ALA A 36 6.20 -10.09 -28.77
CA ALA A 36 5.55 -9.25 -29.76
C ALA A 36 4.25 -8.60 -29.25
N ILE A 37 3.83 -8.89 -28.01
CA ILE A 37 2.72 -8.15 -27.40
C ILE A 37 3.28 -6.80 -26.97
N GLU A 38 3.13 -5.80 -27.85
CA GLU A 38 3.38 -4.41 -27.49
C GLU A 38 2.57 -4.10 -26.23
N LEU A 39 3.27 -3.91 -25.11
CA LEU A 39 2.68 -3.43 -23.89
C LEU A 39 2.04 -2.09 -24.23
N LYS A 40 0.71 -2.10 -24.32
CA LYS A 40 -0.14 -0.95 -24.64
C LYS A 40 0.43 0.28 -23.96
N GLU A 41 0.72 1.33 -24.74
CA GLU A 41 1.34 2.54 -24.21
C GLU A 41 0.59 2.99 -22.96
N PHE A 42 1.29 3.04 -21.84
CA PHE A 42 0.70 3.56 -20.62
C PHE A 42 0.34 5.02 -20.90
N PRO A 43 -0.89 5.47 -20.56
CA PRO A 43 -1.27 6.85 -20.75
C PRO A 43 -0.25 7.72 -20.04
N LYS A 44 0.42 8.60 -20.79
CA LYS A 44 1.35 9.57 -20.22
C LYS A 44 0.55 10.51 -19.34
N VAL A 45 0.64 10.30 -18.03
CA VAL A 45 0.00 11.14 -17.02
C VAL A 45 0.57 12.55 -17.16
N THR A 46 -0.30 13.56 -17.30
CA THR A 46 0.13 14.96 -17.31
C THR A 46 0.61 15.39 -15.92
N ALA A 47 1.47 16.41 -15.84
CA ALA A 47 1.97 16.92 -14.55
C ALA A 47 0.82 17.27 -13.58
N GLU A 48 -0.24 17.89 -14.09
CA GLU A 48 -1.46 18.23 -13.33
C GLU A 48 -2.19 16.99 -12.77
N GLN A 49 -2.29 15.92 -13.57
CA GLN A 49 -2.89 14.66 -13.10
C GLN A 49 -2.04 14.01 -12.01
N LEU A 50 -0.71 14.12 -12.10
CA LEU A 50 0.20 13.60 -11.09
C LEU A 50 0.07 14.35 -9.77
N GLU A 51 -0.05 15.68 -9.81
CA GLU A 51 -0.31 16.52 -8.64
C GLU A 51 -1.65 16.17 -7.99
N GLY A 52 -2.71 16.01 -8.77
CA GLY A 52 -4.02 15.60 -8.27
C GLY A 52 -4.01 14.21 -7.61
N ILE A 53 -3.24 13.26 -8.14
CA ILE A 53 -3.04 11.94 -7.50
C ILE A 53 -2.29 12.10 -6.18
N ARG A 54 -1.24 12.93 -6.15
CA ARG A 54 -0.42 13.16 -4.95
C ARG A 54 -1.25 13.76 -3.82
N GLU A 55 -2.04 14.77 -4.13
CA GLU A 55 -2.93 15.43 -3.16
C GLU A 55 -3.97 14.45 -2.60
N ARG A 56 -4.63 13.68 -3.46
CA ARG A 56 -5.60 12.65 -3.04
C ARG A 56 -4.97 11.62 -2.10
N ILE A 57 -3.73 11.18 -2.38
CA ILE A 57 -3.00 10.24 -1.52
C ILE A 57 -2.72 10.87 -0.14
N GLN A 58 -2.27 12.13 -0.10
CA GLN A 58 -1.98 12.83 1.15
C GLN A 58 -3.23 12.99 2.02
N ILE A 59 -4.35 13.40 1.42
CA ILE A 59 -5.63 13.55 2.12
C ILE A 59 -6.09 12.20 2.70
N LYS A 60 -6.07 11.13 1.90
CA LYS A 60 -6.43 9.79 2.35
C LYS A 60 -5.54 9.30 3.49
N ASN A 61 -4.24 9.53 3.41
CA ASN A 61 -3.30 9.15 4.47
C ASN A 61 -3.59 9.90 5.78
N LYS A 62 -3.91 11.20 5.71
CA LYS A 62 -4.29 11.99 6.88
C LYS A 62 -5.58 11.46 7.52
N GLN A 63 -6.60 11.16 6.70
CA GLN A 63 -7.85 10.58 7.19
C GLN A 63 -7.63 9.20 7.83
N ASN A 64 -6.82 8.34 7.23
CA ASN A 64 -6.50 7.03 7.79
C ASN A 64 -5.77 7.14 9.13
N ARG A 65 -4.81 8.07 9.27
CA ARG A 65 -4.14 8.32 10.56
C ARG A 65 -5.12 8.73 11.65
N ILE A 66 -6.04 9.64 11.34
CA ILE A 66 -7.07 10.07 12.30
C ILE A 66 -7.96 8.90 12.69
N ARG A 67 -8.43 8.10 11.72
CA ARG A 67 -9.24 6.89 12.00
C ARG A 67 -8.49 5.90 12.88
N GLN A 68 -7.20 5.65 12.62
CA GLN A 68 -6.37 4.78 13.44
C GLN A 68 -6.26 5.28 14.88
N LEU A 69 -6.04 6.59 15.07
CA LEU A 69 -5.98 7.18 16.42
C LEU A 69 -7.31 7.09 17.16
N ILE A 70 -8.44 7.29 16.49
CA ILE A 70 -9.77 7.14 17.09
C ILE A 70 -9.99 5.70 17.56
N VAL A 71 -9.73 4.72 16.69
CA VAL A 71 -9.89 3.29 17.02
C VAL A 71 -8.98 2.91 18.19
N LEU A 72 -7.73 3.36 18.18
CA LEU A 72 -6.78 3.13 19.28
C LEU A 72 -7.27 3.76 20.59
N GLY A 73 -7.77 4.99 20.55
CA GLY A 73 -8.32 5.68 21.72
C GLY A 73 -9.52 4.94 22.32
N VAL A 74 -10.49 4.54 21.48
CA VAL A 74 -11.65 3.75 21.93
C VAL A 74 -11.21 2.42 22.55
N PHE A 75 -10.26 1.74 21.92
CA PHE A 75 -9.73 0.47 22.43
C PHE A 75 -9.05 0.64 23.80
N LEU A 76 -8.27 1.70 23.99
CA LEU A 76 -7.65 1.99 25.29
C LEU A 76 -8.68 2.30 26.37
N ILE A 77 -9.73 3.06 26.05
CA ILE A 77 -10.81 3.35 27.01
C ILE A 77 -11.46 2.04 27.47
N ILE A 78 -11.78 1.14 26.53
CA ILE A 78 -12.36 -0.18 26.85
C ILE A 78 -11.44 -0.97 27.78
N LEU A 79 -10.14 -1.02 27.48
CA LEU A 79 -9.16 -1.73 28.33
C LEU A 79 -9.07 -1.14 29.73
N VAL A 80 -9.06 0.19 29.87
CA VAL A 80 -9.01 0.86 31.17
C VAL A 80 -10.29 0.60 31.96
N SER A 81 -11.47 0.73 31.33
CA SER A 81 -12.74 0.42 31.98
C SER A 81 -12.81 -1.03 32.44
N PHE A 82 -12.32 -1.97 31.63
CA PHE A 82 -12.27 -3.38 31.99
C PHE A 82 -11.30 -3.64 33.16
N ALA A 83 -10.13 -3.00 33.16
CA ALA A 83 -9.17 -3.12 34.25
C ALA A 83 -9.71 -2.55 35.57
N ILE A 84 -10.48 -1.46 35.53
CA ILE A 84 -11.14 -0.91 36.72
C ILE A 84 -12.20 -1.89 37.23
N TYR A 85 -13.04 -2.43 36.35
CA TYR A 85 -14.07 -3.41 36.72
C TYR A 85 -13.50 -4.66 37.38
N LEU A 86 -12.31 -5.11 36.97
CA LEU A 86 -11.68 -6.32 37.49
C LEU A 86 -10.93 -6.09 38.83
N ASN A 87 -10.54 -4.84 39.12
CA ASN A 87 -9.89 -4.45 40.37
C ASN A 87 -10.88 -4.01 41.46
N HIS A 88 -12.16 -3.85 41.11
CA HIS A 88 -13.26 -3.59 42.04
C HIS A 88 -14.02 -4.90 42.32
#